data_AF-A0A2W7JCK8-F1
#
_entry.id   AF-A0A2W7JCK8-F1
#
_cell.length_a   1.000
_cell.length_b   1.000
_cell.length_c   1.000
_cell.angle_alpha   90.00
_cell.angle_beta   90.00
_cell.angle_gamma   90.00
#
_symmetry.space_group_name_H-M   'P 1'
#
loop_
_entity.id
_entity.type
_entity.pdbx_description
1 polymer ?
#
loop_
_entity_poly.entity_id
_entity_poly.type
_entity_poly.pdbx_seq_one_letter_code
_entity_poly.pdbx_strand_id
1 'polypeptide(L)'
;MKEIQELKDRRDQLLLEADKLHAELLPLEAVLESEEPIEPDRKRELRDNYNTLKRKFDSRNINADLLDRKINRRENLANCDSLMAGYIEAMNNWTADEQELNEKRLSLSTRLEQIQQQAVEDMAKARQAETDAATAYAQAVAWGDTEGEKTANAEAQKAAKNLTAATEHNRRQHLIMAALEQELVTVDKYIAEAQEKHRGIERNALWLSQTVLEEQWNKAAKALFEVGGKLWANYSQLGLDQVALMKLAVPEQGENYGQWTWHELIDRSRQYSARDLVQLSSLPIPQQQEEVSNPAHREDERNEQATTEQRDLV
;
A
#
# COMPACT_ATOMS: atom_id res chain seq x y z
N MET A 1 -11.71 -21.88 14.05
CA MET A 1 -10.64 -22.88 13.85
C MET A 1 -11.16 -24.20 13.31
N LYS A 2 -12.07 -24.92 13.99
CA LYS A 2 -12.60 -26.22 13.51
C LYS A 2 -13.24 -26.14 12.11
N GLU A 3 -14.08 -25.14 11.86
CA GLU A 3 -14.68 -24.93 10.53
C GLU A 3 -13.67 -24.60 9.42
N ILE A 4 -12.56 -23.91 9.74
CA ILE A 4 -11.52 -23.62 8.75
C ILE A 4 -10.82 -24.91 8.34
N GLN A 5 -10.55 -25.80 9.31
CA GLN A 5 -9.94 -27.09 9.03
C GLN A 5 -10.87 -27.97 8.18
N GLU A 6 -12.17 -28.02 8.48
CA GLU A 6 -13.14 -28.77 7.67
C GLU A 6 -13.20 -28.27 6.22
N LEU A 7 -13.10 -26.95 5.99
CA LEU A 7 -13.02 -26.38 4.65
C LEU A 7 -11.72 -26.78 3.93
N LYS A 8 -10.58 -26.78 4.64
CA LYS A 8 -9.28 -27.22 4.10
C LYS A 8 -9.31 -28.69 3.69
N ASP A 9 -9.80 -29.56 4.58
CA ASP A 9 -9.91 -30.99 4.33
C ASP A 9 -10.80 -31.25 3.09
N ARG A 10 -11.90 -30.50 2.97
CA ARG A 10 -12.81 -30.61 1.81
C ARG A 10 -12.17 -30.12 0.52
N ARG A 11 -11.42 -29.01 0.55
CA ARG A 11 -10.67 -28.52 -0.62
C ARG A 11 -9.64 -29.56 -1.06
N ASP A 12 -8.87 -30.10 -0.12
CA ASP A 12 -7.83 -31.08 -0.43
C ASP A 12 -8.44 -32.35 -1.04
N GLN A 13 -9.60 -32.78 -0.57
CA GLN A 13 -10.36 -33.85 -1.20
C GLN A 13 -10.75 -33.52 -2.66
N LEU A 14 -11.22 -32.30 -2.94
CA LEU A 14 -11.60 -31.89 -4.29
C LEU A 14 -10.40 -31.86 -5.24
N LEU A 15 -9.24 -31.40 -4.77
CA LEU A 15 -7.99 -31.40 -5.54
C LEU A 15 -7.53 -32.83 -5.83
N LEU A 16 -7.57 -33.73 -4.84
CA LEU A 16 -7.27 -35.15 -5.06
C LEU A 16 -8.22 -35.81 -6.06
N GLU A 17 -9.50 -35.44 -6.05
CA GLU A 17 -10.47 -35.91 -7.05
C GLU A 17 -10.20 -35.32 -8.43
N ALA A 18 -9.77 -34.06 -8.52
CA ALA A 18 -9.36 -33.42 -9.77
C ALA A 18 -8.12 -34.09 -10.36
N ASP A 19 -7.09 -34.38 -9.55
CA ASP A 19 -5.87 -35.05 -10.01
C ASP A 19 -6.16 -36.43 -10.59
N LYS A 20 -7.07 -37.19 -9.95
CA LYS A 20 -7.54 -38.48 -10.48
C LYS A 20 -8.23 -38.33 -11.83
N LEU A 21 -9.14 -37.37 -11.96
CA LEU A 21 -9.82 -37.09 -13.22
C LEU A 21 -8.84 -36.61 -14.31
N HIS A 22 -7.82 -35.85 -13.94
CA HIS A 22 -6.78 -35.41 -14.86
C HIS A 22 -5.95 -36.59 -15.37
N ALA A 23 -5.56 -37.52 -14.48
CA ALA A 23 -4.87 -38.74 -14.87
C ALA A 23 -5.71 -39.61 -15.83
N GLU A 24 -7.03 -39.64 -15.67
CA GLU A 24 -7.96 -40.32 -16.60
C GLU A 24 -8.13 -39.58 -17.94
N LEU A 25 -7.95 -38.25 -17.97
CA LEU A 25 -8.05 -37.43 -19.18
C LEU A 25 -6.83 -37.59 -20.09
N LEU A 26 -5.62 -37.66 -19.53
CA LEU A 26 -4.35 -37.75 -20.28
C LEU A 26 -4.34 -38.82 -21.38
N PRO A 27 -4.74 -40.09 -21.16
CA PRO A 27 -4.74 -41.09 -22.22
C PRO A 27 -5.78 -40.79 -23.32
N LEU A 28 -6.91 -40.16 -22.98
CA LEU A 28 -7.91 -39.77 -23.97
C LEU A 28 -7.43 -38.60 -24.82
N GLU A 29 -6.74 -37.64 -24.21
CA GLU A 29 -6.10 -36.51 -24.90
C GLU A 29 -5.02 -36.99 -25.87
N ALA A 30 -4.13 -37.87 -25.41
CA ALA A 30 -3.09 -38.45 -26.25
C ALA A 30 -3.64 -39.20 -27.47
N VAL A 31 -4.76 -39.94 -27.32
CA VAL A 31 -5.43 -40.61 -28.43
C VAL A 31 -6.13 -39.61 -29.36
N LEU A 32 -6.74 -38.56 -28.83
CA LEU A 32 -7.45 -37.56 -29.65
C LEU A 32 -6.51 -36.61 -30.41
N GLU A 33 -5.29 -36.39 -29.91
CA GLU A 33 -4.25 -35.57 -30.51
C GLU A 33 -3.33 -36.33 -31.47
N SER A 34 -3.38 -37.67 -31.48
CA SER A 34 -2.55 -38.47 -32.37
C SER A 34 -2.92 -38.27 -33.85
N GLU A 35 -1.92 -38.37 -34.73
CA GLU A 35 -2.12 -38.30 -36.18
C GLU A 35 -2.73 -39.59 -36.77
N GLU A 36 -2.93 -40.61 -35.93
CA GLU A 36 -3.47 -41.89 -36.38
C GLU A 36 -4.94 -41.77 -36.81
N PRO A 37 -5.36 -42.43 -37.90
CA PRO A 37 -6.73 -42.37 -38.36
C PRO A 37 -7.67 -43.11 -37.38
N ILE A 38 -8.52 -42.36 -36.69
CA ILE A 38 -9.57 -42.88 -35.81
C ILE A 38 -10.89 -42.94 -36.58
N GLU A 39 -11.59 -44.07 -36.49
CA GLU A 39 -12.93 -44.24 -37.06
C GLU A 39 -13.90 -43.16 -36.52
N PRO A 40 -14.74 -42.54 -37.37
CA PRO A 40 -15.54 -41.37 -37.00
C PRO A 40 -16.43 -41.57 -35.75
N ASP A 41 -17.08 -42.73 -35.63
CA ASP A 41 -17.96 -43.05 -34.51
C ASP A 41 -17.17 -43.21 -33.20
N ARG A 42 -16.05 -43.92 -33.26
CA ARG A 42 -15.14 -44.09 -32.11
C ARG A 42 -14.52 -42.76 -31.68
N LYS A 43 -14.18 -41.88 -32.63
CA LYS A 43 -13.68 -40.52 -32.35
C LYS A 43 -14.74 -39.68 -31.63
N ARG A 44 -16.01 -39.84 -32.00
CA ARG A 44 -17.12 -39.15 -31.33
C ARG A 44 -17.29 -39.61 -29.89
N GLU A 45 -17.30 -40.92 -29.64
CA GLU A 45 -17.41 -41.50 -28.29
C GLU A 45 -16.24 -41.07 -27.38
N LEU A 46 -15.01 -41.09 -27.89
CA LEU A 46 -13.83 -40.62 -27.16
C LEU A 46 -13.94 -39.14 -26.77
N ARG A 47 -14.44 -38.29 -27.68
CA ARG A 47 -14.69 -36.87 -27.39
C ARG A 47 -15.79 -36.67 -26.35
N ASP A 48 -16.87 -37.42 -26.41
CA ASP A 48 -17.97 -37.32 -25.45
C ASP A 48 -17.51 -37.73 -24.03
N ASN A 49 -16.70 -38.78 -23.94
CA ASN A 49 -16.07 -39.22 -22.69
C ASN A 49 -15.07 -38.18 -22.16
N TYR A 50 -14.18 -37.69 -23.02
CA TYR A 50 -13.23 -36.61 -22.67
C TYR A 50 -13.97 -35.38 -22.15
N ASN A 51 -14.97 -34.89 -22.87
CA ASN A 51 -15.76 -33.71 -22.49
C ASN A 51 -16.47 -33.91 -21.15
N THR A 52 -16.96 -35.11 -20.87
CA THR A 52 -17.62 -35.44 -19.60
C THR A 52 -16.64 -35.41 -18.44
N LEU A 53 -15.46 -36.03 -18.59
CA LEU A 53 -14.40 -36.01 -17.57
C LEU A 53 -13.84 -34.60 -17.38
N LYS A 54 -13.63 -33.86 -18.47
CA LYS A 54 -13.12 -32.48 -18.45
C LYS A 54 -14.04 -31.55 -17.68
N ARG A 55 -15.35 -31.61 -17.92
CA ARG A 55 -16.34 -30.84 -17.14
C ARG A 55 -16.28 -31.15 -15.65
N LYS A 56 -16.12 -32.43 -15.28
CA LYS A 56 -16.00 -32.83 -13.86
C LYS A 56 -14.71 -32.30 -13.27
N PHE A 57 -13.58 -32.45 -13.96
CA PHE A 57 -12.28 -31.94 -13.55
C PHE A 57 -12.33 -30.42 -13.31
N ASP A 58 -12.79 -29.65 -14.30
CA ASP A 58 -12.90 -28.21 -14.20
C ASP A 58 -13.85 -27.80 -13.05
N SER A 59 -14.96 -28.53 -12.87
CA SER A 59 -15.87 -28.31 -11.74
C SER A 59 -15.20 -28.56 -10.38
N ARG A 60 -14.33 -29.58 -10.24
CA ARG A 60 -13.61 -29.83 -8.99
C ARG A 60 -12.63 -28.71 -8.67
N ASN A 61 -11.88 -28.25 -9.66
CA ASN A 61 -10.96 -27.12 -9.50
C ASN A 61 -11.68 -25.83 -9.11
N ILE A 62 -12.76 -25.48 -9.83
CA ILE A 62 -13.56 -24.29 -9.51
C ILE A 62 -14.09 -24.36 -8.06
N ASN A 63 -14.58 -25.53 -7.63
CA ASN A 63 -15.06 -25.69 -6.26
C ASN A 63 -13.94 -25.59 -5.22
N ALA A 64 -12.75 -26.10 -5.53
CA ALA A 64 -11.58 -25.95 -4.67
C ALA A 64 -11.17 -24.47 -4.54
N ASP A 65 -11.12 -23.73 -5.65
CA ASP A 65 -10.81 -22.29 -5.68
C ASP A 65 -11.81 -21.47 -4.85
N LEU A 66 -13.11 -21.82 -4.91
CA LEU A 66 -14.13 -21.17 -4.09
C LEU A 66 -13.91 -21.44 -2.59
N LEU A 67 -13.50 -22.65 -2.22
CA LEU A 67 -13.15 -22.97 -0.84
C LEU A 67 -11.88 -22.23 -0.40
N ASP A 68 -10.86 -22.09 -1.26
CA ASP A 68 -9.66 -21.32 -0.94
C ASP A 68 -9.99 -19.85 -0.64
N ARG A 69 -10.84 -19.21 -1.45
CA ARG A 69 -11.29 -17.84 -1.18
C ARG A 69 -11.98 -17.73 0.17
N LYS A 70 -12.81 -18.72 0.51
CA LYS A 70 -13.54 -18.77 1.79
C LYS A 70 -12.61 -19.00 2.97
N ILE A 71 -11.64 -19.90 2.84
CA ILE A 71 -10.60 -20.15 3.84
C ILE A 71 -9.79 -18.88 4.08
N ASN A 72 -9.25 -18.27 3.02
CA ASN A 72 -8.45 -17.05 3.11
C ASN A 72 -9.22 -15.92 3.80
N ARG A 73 -10.50 -15.72 3.46
CA ARG A 73 -11.34 -14.71 4.13
C ARG A 73 -11.44 -14.98 5.63
N ARG A 74 -11.72 -16.22 6.02
CA ARG A 74 -11.90 -16.59 7.44
C ARG A 74 -10.61 -16.50 8.24
N GLU A 75 -9.48 -16.86 7.63
CA GLU A 75 -8.16 -16.71 8.25
C GLU A 75 -7.77 -15.24 8.41
N ASN A 76 -8.03 -14.41 7.39
CA ASN A 76 -7.83 -12.97 7.48
C ASN A 76 -8.67 -12.33 8.59
N LEU A 77 -9.94 -12.73 8.73
CA LEU A 77 -10.80 -12.27 9.83
C LEU A 77 -10.32 -12.74 11.20
N ALA A 78 -9.83 -13.99 11.30
CA ALA A 78 -9.34 -14.55 12.56
C ALA A 78 -8.02 -13.90 13.02
N ASN A 79 -7.19 -13.46 12.08
CA ASN A 79 -5.86 -12.90 12.34
C ASN A 79 -5.80 -11.38 12.07
N CYS A 80 -6.95 -10.71 11.97
CA CYS A 80 -7.02 -9.34 11.45
C CYS A 80 -6.16 -8.35 12.23
N ASP A 81 -6.14 -8.45 13.56
CA ASP A 81 -5.44 -7.50 14.41
C ASP A 81 -3.93 -7.58 14.21
N SER A 82 -3.39 -8.80 14.15
CA SER A 82 -1.97 -9.06 13.89
C SER A 82 -1.57 -8.64 12.47
N LEU A 83 -2.39 -8.98 11.47
CA LEU A 83 -2.14 -8.60 10.08
C LEU A 83 -2.18 -7.08 9.88
N MET A 84 -3.18 -6.40 10.47
CA MET A 84 -3.31 -4.95 10.39
C MET A 84 -2.14 -4.24 11.07
N ALA A 85 -1.73 -4.70 12.26
CA ALA A 85 -0.55 -4.18 12.94
C ALA A 85 0.72 -4.33 12.07
N GLY A 86 0.92 -5.51 11.47
CA GLY A 86 2.04 -5.75 10.57
C GLY A 86 2.03 -4.87 9.32
N TYR A 87 0.84 -4.59 8.75
CA TYR A 87 0.73 -3.65 7.64
C TYR A 87 1.05 -2.21 8.04
N ILE A 88 0.55 -1.75 9.18
CA ILE A 88 0.84 -0.41 9.71
C ILE A 88 2.35 -0.25 9.96
N GLU A 89 2.97 -1.25 10.60
CA GLU A 89 4.41 -1.26 10.82
C GLU A 89 5.19 -1.21 9.51
N ALA A 90 4.82 -2.06 8.54
CA ALA A 90 5.48 -2.08 7.23
C ALA A 90 5.32 -0.74 6.49
N MET A 91 4.13 -0.15 6.50
CA MET A 91 3.90 1.18 5.91
C MET A 91 4.79 2.24 6.58
N ASN A 92 4.84 2.27 7.91
CA ASN A 92 5.68 3.22 8.65
C ASN A 92 7.17 3.06 8.30
N ASN A 93 7.66 1.82 8.16
CA ASN A 93 9.04 1.55 7.77
C ASN A 93 9.33 2.09 6.36
N TRP A 94 8.46 1.81 5.38
CA TRP A 94 8.64 2.34 4.02
C TRP A 94 8.53 3.86 3.94
N THR A 95 7.66 4.48 4.75
CA THR A 95 7.58 5.94 4.86
C THR A 95 8.86 6.53 5.45
N ALA A 96 9.44 5.88 6.45
CA ALA A 96 10.73 6.30 7.03
C ALA A 96 11.88 6.17 6.02
N ASP A 97 11.94 5.04 5.30
CA ASP A 97 12.94 4.81 4.24
C ASP A 97 12.82 5.85 3.12
N GLU A 98 11.59 6.15 2.67
CA GLU A 98 11.31 7.19 1.69
C GLU A 98 11.76 8.57 2.19
N GLN A 99 11.52 8.89 3.47
CA GLN A 99 11.97 10.15 4.06
C GLN A 99 13.50 10.25 4.05
N GLU A 100 14.21 9.21 4.48
CA GLU A 100 15.69 9.18 4.46
C GLU A 100 16.24 9.36 3.05
N LEU A 101 15.63 8.72 2.05
CA LEU A 101 16.02 8.87 0.65
C LEU A 101 15.78 10.30 0.13
N ASN A 102 14.66 10.93 0.52
CA ASN A 102 14.38 12.32 0.16
C ASN A 102 15.36 13.30 0.82
N GLU A 103 15.76 13.07 2.07
CA GLU A 103 16.79 13.84 2.76
C GLU A 103 18.15 13.71 2.05
N LYS A 104 18.53 12.48 1.67
CA LYS A 104 19.74 12.22 0.86
C LYS A 104 19.67 12.96 -0.47
N ARG A 105 18.55 12.86 -1.18
CA ARG A 105 18.32 13.56 -2.45
C ARG A 105 18.51 15.07 -2.31
N LEU A 106 17.92 15.67 -1.27
CA LEU A 106 18.03 17.11 -0.99
C LEU A 106 19.48 17.52 -0.68
N SER A 107 20.21 16.70 0.08
CA SER A 107 21.62 16.96 0.39
C SER A 107 22.49 16.93 -0.87
N LEU A 108 22.26 15.94 -1.75
CA LEU A 108 22.96 15.80 -3.03
C LEU A 108 22.65 16.95 -3.97
N SER A 109 21.38 17.35 -4.11
CA SER A 109 20.99 18.46 -4.97
C SER A 109 21.58 19.78 -4.49
N THR A 110 21.56 20.03 -3.18
CA THR A 110 22.16 21.23 -2.58
C THR A 110 23.67 21.25 -2.84
N ARG A 111 24.35 20.11 -2.70
CA ARG A 111 25.79 20.03 -2.95
C ARG A 111 26.14 20.22 -4.43
N LEU A 112 25.33 19.66 -5.33
CA LEU A 112 25.48 19.83 -6.78
C LEU A 112 25.39 21.32 -7.15
N GLU A 113 24.37 22.02 -6.64
CA GLU A 113 24.16 23.45 -6.90
C GLU A 113 25.32 24.30 -6.38
N GLN A 114 25.84 24.01 -5.18
CA GLN A 114 27.02 24.69 -4.64
C GLN A 114 28.26 24.50 -5.53
N ILE A 115 28.50 23.28 -6.02
CA ILE A 115 29.65 23.00 -6.89
C ILE A 115 29.49 23.71 -8.23
N GLN A 116 28.28 23.73 -8.80
CA GLN A 116 27.97 24.46 -10.03
C GLN A 116 28.25 25.96 -9.88
N GLN A 117 27.74 26.59 -8.81
CA GLN A 117 27.97 28.01 -8.53
C GLN A 117 29.46 28.32 -8.36
N GLN A 118 30.16 27.53 -7.54
CA GLN A 118 31.60 27.70 -7.30
C GLN A 118 32.42 27.56 -8.61
N ALA A 119 32.07 26.59 -9.45
CA ALA A 119 32.76 26.35 -10.72
C ALA A 119 32.63 27.53 -11.70
N VAL A 120 31.45 28.17 -11.74
CA VAL A 120 31.19 29.35 -12.57
C VAL A 120 31.92 30.57 -12.01
N GLU A 121 31.84 30.80 -10.70
CA GLU A 121 32.51 31.93 -10.06
C GLU A 121 34.03 31.89 -10.19
N ASP A 122 34.65 30.73 -9.95
CA ASP A 122 36.10 30.57 -10.02
C ASP A 122 36.62 30.80 -11.44
N MET A 123 35.90 30.30 -12.44
CA MET A 123 36.24 30.54 -13.85
C MET A 123 36.05 32.01 -14.25
N ALA A 124 34.99 32.66 -13.77
CA ALA A 124 34.75 34.08 -14.03
C ALA A 124 35.85 34.95 -13.41
N LYS A 125 36.22 34.71 -12.15
CA LYS A 125 37.31 35.41 -11.45
C LYS A 125 38.66 35.22 -12.15
N ALA A 126 38.96 34.00 -12.58
CA ALA A 126 40.22 33.70 -13.28
C ALA A 126 40.31 34.40 -14.65
N ARG A 127 39.21 34.40 -15.42
CA ARG A 127 39.13 35.14 -16.70
C ARG A 127 39.22 36.64 -16.51
N GLN A 128 38.53 37.17 -15.49
CA GLN A 128 38.57 38.60 -15.18
C GLN A 128 40.00 39.05 -14.83
N ALA A 129 40.72 38.28 -14.02
CA ALA A 129 42.11 38.58 -13.68
C ALA A 129 43.04 38.60 -14.91
N GLU A 130 42.80 37.74 -15.90
CA GLU A 130 43.54 37.75 -17.16
C GLU A 130 43.21 38.99 -18.01
N THR A 131 41.92 39.35 -18.12
CA THR A 131 41.51 40.54 -18.87
C THR A 131 41.99 41.84 -18.23
N ASP A 132 41.99 41.91 -16.90
CA ASP A 132 42.47 43.07 -16.15
C ASP A 132 43.97 43.27 -16.35
N ALA A 133 44.76 42.18 -16.25
CA ALA A 133 46.20 42.23 -16.49
C ALA A 133 46.56 42.59 -17.94
N ALA A 134 45.83 42.05 -18.93
CA ALA A 134 46.01 42.41 -20.34
C ALA A 134 45.69 43.90 -20.60
N THR A 135 44.65 44.41 -19.95
CA THR A 135 44.25 45.82 -20.05
C THR A 135 45.29 46.74 -19.43
N ALA A 136 45.80 46.40 -18.24
CA ALA A 136 46.87 47.14 -17.58
C ALA A 136 48.15 47.17 -18.42
N TYR A 137 48.51 46.05 -19.06
CA TYR A 137 49.65 45.99 -19.98
C TYR A 137 49.46 46.92 -21.19
N ALA A 138 48.29 46.86 -21.85
CA ALA A 138 47.98 47.75 -22.98
C ALA A 138 48.02 49.24 -22.59
N GLN A 139 47.55 49.57 -21.39
CA GLN A 139 47.63 50.94 -20.85
C GLN A 139 49.08 51.37 -20.61
N ALA A 140 49.90 50.55 -19.94
CA ALA A 140 51.30 50.88 -19.68
C ALA A 140 52.09 51.12 -20.97
N VAL A 141 51.86 50.29 -22.00
CA VAL A 141 52.43 50.46 -23.34
C VAL A 141 51.99 51.78 -23.99
N ALA A 142 50.71 52.14 -23.89
CA ALA A 142 50.19 53.38 -24.46
C ALA A 142 50.78 54.65 -23.82
N TRP A 143 51.12 54.61 -22.53
CA TRP A 143 51.70 55.73 -21.79
C TRP A 143 53.24 55.74 -21.75
N GLY A 144 53.89 54.72 -22.32
CA GLY A 144 55.35 54.59 -22.32
C GLY A 144 55.96 54.29 -20.94
N ASP A 145 55.18 53.74 -20.01
CA ASP A 145 55.64 53.35 -18.68
C ASP A 145 56.27 51.95 -18.72
N THR A 146 57.59 51.92 -18.88
CA THR A 146 58.35 50.68 -19.02
C THR A 146 58.39 49.82 -17.74
N GLU A 147 58.18 50.42 -16.57
CA GLU A 147 58.14 49.66 -15.31
C GLU A 147 56.73 49.11 -15.06
N GLY A 148 55.69 49.90 -15.38
CA GLY A 148 54.31 49.42 -15.46
C GLY A 148 54.15 48.26 -16.44
N GLU A 149 54.82 48.31 -17.60
CA GLU A 149 54.80 47.25 -18.61
C GLU A 149 55.35 45.91 -18.06
N LYS A 150 56.51 45.94 -17.41
CA LYS A 150 57.10 44.73 -16.79
C LYS A 150 56.20 44.16 -15.71
N THR A 151 55.59 45.02 -14.90
CA THR A 151 54.72 44.62 -13.79
C THR A 151 53.45 43.98 -14.32
N ALA A 152 52.77 44.63 -15.27
CA ALA A 152 51.57 44.09 -15.90
C ALA A 152 51.83 42.80 -16.68
N ASN A 153 53.00 42.65 -17.32
CA ASN A 153 53.39 41.41 -17.99
C ASN A 153 53.59 40.25 -16.99
N ALA A 154 54.23 40.52 -15.84
CA ALA A 154 54.37 39.53 -14.78
C ALA A 154 53.00 39.11 -14.19
N GLU A 155 52.09 40.07 -14.01
CA GLU A 155 50.71 39.81 -13.58
C GLU A 155 49.91 39.03 -14.63
N ALA A 156 50.06 39.34 -15.92
CA ALA A 156 49.43 38.60 -17.00
C ALA A 156 49.91 37.14 -17.05
N GLN A 157 51.21 36.90 -16.88
CA GLN A 157 51.74 35.54 -16.77
C GLN A 157 51.21 34.78 -15.55
N LYS A 158 51.05 35.47 -14.41
CA LYS A 158 50.44 34.89 -13.21
C LYS A 158 48.96 34.58 -13.41
N ALA A 159 48.20 35.49 -14.03
CA ALA A 159 46.80 35.31 -14.36
C ALA A 159 46.58 34.14 -15.33
N ALA A 160 47.41 34.00 -16.36
CA ALA A 160 47.36 32.88 -17.30
C ALA A 160 47.63 31.52 -16.61
N LYS A 161 48.60 31.47 -15.68
CA LYS A 161 48.84 30.26 -14.86
C LYS A 161 47.63 29.93 -13.97
N ASN A 162 47.05 30.95 -13.32
CA ASN A 162 45.86 30.78 -12.50
C ASN A 162 44.65 30.32 -13.34
N LEU A 163 44.49 30.84 -14.56
CA LEU A 163 43.44 30.41 -15.47
C LEU A 163 43.63 28.95 -15.89
N THR A 164 44.85 28.52 -16.16
CA THR A 164 45.15 27.10 -16.48
C THR A 164 44.86 26.19 -15.29
N ALA A 165 45.14 26.64 -14.06
CA ALA A 165 44.79 25.89 -12.85
C ALA A 165 43.26 25.84 -12.64
N ALA A 166 42.56 26.96 -12.86
CA ALA A 166 41.11 27.06 -12.74
C ALA A 166 40.37 26.21 -13.79
N THR A 167 40.88 26.13 -15.03
CA THR A 167 40.29 25.29 -16.08
C THR A 167 40.41 23.80 -15.75
N GLU A 168 41.58 23.36 -15.27
CA GLU A 168 41.77 21.97 -14.84
C GLU A 168 40.94 21.64 -13.59
N HIS A 169 40.82 22.58 -12.64
CA HIS A 169 39.93 22.43 -11.49
C HIS A 169 38.45 22.32 -11.93
N ASN A 170 38.01 23.18 -12.83
CA ASN A 170 36.65 23.17 -13.38
C ASN A 170 36.35 21.86 -14.13
N ARG A 171 37.32 21.32 -14.89
CA ARG A 171 37.20 19.99 -15.50
C ARG A 171 36.98 18.88 -14.47
N ARG A 172 37.68 18.92 -13.33
CA ARG A 172 37.49 17.95 -12.23
C ARG A 172 36.12 18.11 -11.57
N GLN A 173 35.69 19.36 -11.34
CA GLN A 173 34.36 19.65 -10.82
C GLN A 173 33.28 19.10 -11.76
N HIS A 174 33.43 19.22 -13.08
CA HIS A 174 32.47 18.63 -14.04
C HIS A 174 32.34 17.11 -13.89
N LEU A 175 33.44 16.39 -13.65
CA LEU A 175 33.36 14.94 -13.39
C LEU A 175 32.62 14.62 -12.10
N ILE A 176 32.82 15.44 -11.05
CA ILE A 176 32.10 15.30 -9.78
C ILE A 176 30.61 15.61 -9.97
N MET A 177 30.26 16.67 -10.71
CA MET A 177 28.87 17.02 -11.01
C MET A 177 28.16 15.89 -11.75
N ALA A 178 28.79 15.33 -12.79
CA ALA A 178 28.23 14.19 -13.53
C ALA A 178 28.03 12.95 -12.62
N ALA A 179 28.96 12.69 -11.70
CA ALA A 179 28.81 11.61 -10.73
C ALA A 179 27.64 11.86 -9.76
N LEU A 180 27.50 13.09 -9.23
CA LEU A 180 26.39 13.48 -8.35
C LEU A 180 25.04 13.42 -9.06
N GLU A 181 24.98 13.82 -10.33
CA GLU A 181 23.77 13.70 -11.16
C GLU A 181 23.36 12.23 -11.34
N GLN A 182 24.33 11.33 -11.54
CA GLN A 182 24.06 9.89 -11.63
C GLN A 182 23.58 9.31 -10.29
N GLU A 183 24.15 9.75 -9.17
CA GLU A 183 23.68 9.36 -7.84
C GLU A 183 22.25 9.87 -7.58
N LEU A 184 21.92 11.10 -8.00
CA LEU A 184 20.54 11.61 -7.92
C LEU A 184 19.55 10.74 -8.70
N VAL A 185 19.88 10.33 -9.92
CA VAL A 185 19.04 9.41 -10.72
C VAL A 185 18.85 8.07 -10.00
N THR A 186 19.88 7.59 -9.32
CA THR A 186 19.84 6.33 -8.57
C THR A 186 18.95 6.45 -7.33
N VAL A 187 19.07 7.55 -6.58
CA VAL A 187 18.20 7.84 -5.42
C VAL A 187 16.75 8.03 -5.86
N ASP A 188 16.48 8.74 -6.95
CA ASP A 188 15.14 8.91 -7.51
C ASP A 188 14.49 7.57 -7.84
N LYS A 189 15.27 6.63 -8.40
CA LYS A 189 14.81 5.26 -8.65
C LYS A 189 14.42 4.54 -7.34
N TYR A 190 15.25 4.63 -6.31
CA TYR A 190 14.93 4.01 -5.02
C TYR A 190 13.72 4.63 -4.33
N ILE A 191 13.51 5.94 -4.45
CA ILE A 191 12.29 6.60 -3.98
C ILE A 191 11.07 6.03 -4.69
N ALA A 192 11.11 5.89 -6.02
CA ALA A 192 10.01 5.31 -6.78
C ALA A 192 9.73 3.85 -6.39
N GLU A 193 10.77 3.05 -6.15
CA GLU A 193 10.64 1.67 -5.67
C GLU A 193 10.00 1.62 -4.27
N ALA A 194 10.43 2.46 -3.33
CA ALA A 194 9.86 2.55 -1.98
C ALA A 194 8.37 2.93 -2.03
N GLN A 195 8.01 3.93 -2.84
CA GLN A 195 6.62 4.35 -3.05
C GLN A 195 5.74 3.26 -3.66
N GLU A 196 6.28 2.46 -4.58
CA GLU A 196 5.55 1.32 -5.15
C GLU A 196 5.32 0.22 -4.11
N LYS A 197 6.33 -0.09 -3.30
CA LYS A 197 6.20 -1.05 -2.19
C LYS A 197 5.19 -0.59 -1.16
N HIS A 198 5.24 0.68 -0.77
CA HIS A 198 4.27 1.28 0.14
C HIS A 198 2.83 1.14 -0.41
N ARG A 199 2.59 1.56 -1.66
CA ARG A 199 1.26 1.45 -2.31
C ARG A 199 0.77 0.01 -2.41
N GLY A 200 1.67 -0.95 -2.66
CA GLY A 200 1.33 -2.38 -2.65
C GLY A 200 0.86 -2.86 -1.27
N ILE A 201 1.54 -2.44 -0.20
CA ILE A 201 1.18 -2.78 1.18
C ILE A 201 -0.14 -2.11 1.57
N GLU A 202 -0.28 -0.81 1.30
CA GLU A 202 -1.50 -0.05 1.56
C GLU A 202 -2.71 -0.70 0.89
N ARG A 203 -2.59 -1.12 -0.37
CA ARG A 203 -3.66 -1.82 -1.08
C ARG A 203 -4.05 -3.13 -0.38
N ASN A 204 -3.08 -3.91 0.08
CA ASN A 204 -3.35 -5.15 0.81
C ASN A 204 -4.03 -4.88 2.16
N ALA A 205 -3.60 -3.84 2.88
CA ALA A 205 -4.23 -3.38 4.11
C ALA A 205 -5.68 -2.95 3.87
N LEU A 206 -5.95 -2.23 2.77
CA LEU A 206 -7.31 -1.85 2.39
C LEU A 206 -8.20 -3.06 2.09
N TRP A 207 -7.71 -4.07 1.37
CA TRP A 207 -8.45 -5.31 1.15
C TRP A 207 -8.79 -6.06 2.45
N LEU A 208 -7.86 -6.10 3.40
CA LEU A 208 -8.11 -6.66 4.72
C LEU A 208 -9.17 -5.83 5.47
N SER A 209 -9.04 -4.51 5.47
CA SER A 209 -10.00 -3.60 6.11
C SER A 209 -11.40 -3.74 5.53
N GLN A 210 -11.52 -3.88 4.21
CA GLN A 210 -12.78 -4.13 3.53
C GLN A 210 -13.41 -5.42 4.04
N THR A 211 -12.64 -6.51 4.12
CA THR A 211 -13.12 -7.81 4.60
C THR A 211 -13.69 -7.71 6.02
N VAL A 212 -13.01 -6.97 6.91
CA VAL A 212 -13.46 -6.72 8.28
C VAL A 212 -14.73 -5.88 8.30
N LEU A 213 -14.78 -4.80 7.51
CA LEU A 213 -15.94 -3.90 7.43
C LEU A 213 -17.18 -4.62 6.89
N GLU A 214 -17.03 -5.48 5.90
CA GLU A 214 -18.13 -6.31 5.39
C GLU A 214 -18.70 -7.23 6.48
N GLU A 215 -17.84 -7.84 7.30
CA GLU A 215 -18.30 -8.68 8.41
C GLU A 215 -18.98 -7.86 9.53
N GLN A 216 -18.44 -6.68 9.84
CA GLN A 216 -19.06 -5.76 10.80
C GLN A 216 -20.41 -5.25 10.29
N TRP A 217 -20.50 -4.91 9.00
CA TRP A 217 -21.76 -4.54 8.33
C TRP A 217 -22.79 -5.64 8.47
N ASN A 218 -22.41 -6.89 8.17
CA ASN A 218 -23.30 -8.03 8.28
C ASN A 218 -23.77 -8.27 9.72
N LYS A 219 -22.89 -8.12 10.72
CA LYS A 219 -23.25 -8.21 12.14
C LYS A 219 -24.22 -7.11 12.56
N ALA A 220 -23.97 -5.87 12.15
CA ALA A 220 -24.84 -4.73 12.43
C ALA A 220 -26.23 -4.92 11.80
N ALA A 221 -26.29 -5.39 10.56
CA ALA A 221 -27.54 -5.72 9.91
C ALA A 221 -28.29 -6.83 10.67
N LYS A 222 -27.63 -7.92 11.04
CA LYS A 222 -28.26 -8.98 11.86
C LYS A 222 -28.85 -8.44 13.15
N ALA A 223 -28.16 -7.54 13.85
CA ALA A 223 -28.67 -6.90 15.07
C ALA A 223 -29.87 -5.98 14.78
N LEU A 224 -29.83 -5.21 13.67
CA LEU A 224 -30.96 -4.39 13.23
C LEU A 224 -32.20 -5.23 12.95
N PHE A 225 -32.06 -6.35 12.24
CA PHE A 225 -33.17 -7.27 11.94
C PHE A 225 -33.68 -7.98 13.19
N GLU A 226 -32.84 -8.16 14.21
CA GLU A 226 -33.27 -8.72 15.50
C GLU A 226 -34.20 -7.77 16.26
N VAL A 227 -33.81 -6.50 16.35
CA VAL A 227 -34.65 -5.45 16.96
C VAL A 227 -35.89 -5.21 16.10
N GLY A 228 -35.73 -5.18 14.77
CA GLY A 228 -36.83 -5.02 13.82
C GLY A 228 -37.86 -6.14 13.91
N GLY A 229 -37.43 -7.39 14.13
CA GLY A 229 -38.33 -8.53 14.34
C GLY A 229 -39.17 -8.40 15.62
N LYS A 230 -38.58 -7.91 16.72
CA LYS A 230 -39.31 -7.60 17.97
C LYS A 230 -40.33 -6.48 17.75
N LEU A 231 -39.94 -5.42 17.05
CA LEU A 231 -40.82 -4.32 16.71
C LEU A 231 -41.98 -4.78 15.83
N TRP A 232 -41.70 -5.62 14.83
CA TRP A 232 -42.72 -6.24 13.97
C TRP A 232 -43.72 -7.07 14.78
N ALA A 233 -43.22 -7.91 15.72
CA ALA A 233 -44.07 -8.71 16.60
C ALA A 233 -44.97 -7.82 17.49
N ASN A 234 -44.41 -6.73 18.03
CA ASN A 234 -45.15 -5.78 18.84
C ASN A 234 -46.27 -5.08 18.04
N TYR A 235 -45.96 -4.56 16.85
CA TYR A 235 -46.96 -3.96 15.97
C TYR A 235 -48.08 -4.95 15.62
N SER A 236 -47.71 -6.20 15.34
CA SER A 236 -48.68 -7.26 15.05
C SER A 236 -49.62 -7.52 16.24
N GLN A 237 -49.11 -7.52 17.47
CA GLN A 237 -49.93 -7.71 18.68
C GLN A 237 -50.81 -6.50 19.02
N LEU A 238 -50.38 -5.29 18.66
CA LEU A 238 -51.14 -4.06 18.86
C LEU A 238 -52.11 -3.75 17.71
N GLY A 239 -52.10 -4.53 16.62
CA GLY A 239 -52.90 -4.26 15.42
C GLY A 239 -52.44 -3.01 14.65
N LEU A 240 -51.16 -2.63 14.76
CA LEU A 240 -50.56 -1.50 14.06
C LEU A 240 -50.02 -1.90 12.68
N ASP A 241 -49.86 -0.92 11.80
CA ASP A 241 -49.34 -1.10 10.43
C ASP A 241 -47.80 -1.29 10.40
N GLN A 242 -47.32 -2.26 9.62
CA GLN A 242 -45.90 -2.58 9.42
C GLN A 242 -45.33 -2.10 8.07
N VAL A 243 -46.09 -1.38 7.23
CA VAL A 243 -45.67 -0.95 5.87
C VAL A 243 -44.32 -0.23 5.85
N ALA A 244 -43.97 0.54 6.88
CA ALA A 244 -42.67 1.20 6.97
C ALA A 244 -41.49 0.20 7.04
N LEU A 245 -41.65 -0.90 7.78
CA LEU A 245 -40.64 -1.95 7.94
C LEU A 245 -40.53 -2.82 6.68
N MET A 246 -41.58 -2.92 5.86
CA MET A 246 -41.56 -3.66 4.60
C MET A 246 -40.55 -3.10 3.58
N LYS A 247 -40.17 -1.84 3.72
CA LYS A 247 -39.19 -1.17 2.85
C LYS A 247 -37.73 -1.46 3.23
N LEU A 248 -37.49 -2.10 4.38
CA LEU A 248 -36.14 -2.40 4.82
C LEU A 248 -35.55 -3.52 3.95
N ALA A 249 -34.48 -3.18 3.22
CA ALA A 249 -33.66 -4.10 2.46
C ALA A 249 -32.19 -3.74 2.70
N VAL A 250 -31.43 -4.67 3.27
CA VAL A 250 -30.02 -4.47 3.59
C VAL A 250 -29.20 -5.54 2.86
N PRO A 251 -28.23 -5.15 2.01
CA PRO A 251 -27.43 -6.11 1.29
C PRO A 251 -26.49 -6.87 2.23
N GLU A 252 -26.42 -8.18 2.05
CA GLU A 252 -25.37 -9.00 2.66
C GLU A 252 -24.08 -8.85 1.85
N GLN A 253 -22.95 -8.72 2.55
CA GLN A 253 -21.63 -8.55 1.94
C GLN A 253 -20.74 -9.77 2.19
N GLY A 254 -19.70 -9.96 1.39
CA GLY A 254 -18.71 -11.02 1.61
C GLY A 254 -19.06 -12.37 0.97
N GLU A 255 -19.22 -13.43 1.78
CA GLU A 255 -19.37 -14.81 1.27
C GLU A 255 -20.72 -15.06 0.58
N ASN A 256 -21.76 -14.31 0.95
CA ASN A 256 -23.13 -14.52 0.52
C ASN A 256 -23.62 -13.33 -0.32
N TYR A 257 -24.32 -13.61 -1.41
CA TYR A 257 -24.87 -12.61 -2.32
C TYR A 257 -26.38 -12.44 -2.11
N GLY A 258 -26.75 -12.12 -0.87
CA GLY A 258 -28.14 -12.01 -0.41
C GLY A 258 -28.55 -10.59 -0.04
N GLN A 259 -29.82 -10.45 0.34
CA GLN A 259 -30.33 -9.26 1.00
C GLN A 259 -31.20 -9.70 2.17
N TRP A 260 -31.01 -9.08 3.33
CA TRP A 260 -31.98 -9.17 4.41
C TRP A 260 -33.15 -8.26 4.07
N THR A 261 -34.35 -8.83 4.04
CA THR A 261 -35.59 -8.12 3.67
C THR A 261 -36.64 -8.32 4.74
N TRP A 262 -37.79 -7.68 4.58
CA TRP A 262 -38.93 -7.81 5.49
C TRP A 262 -39.37 -9.25 5.78
N HIS A 263 -39.10 -10.23 4.90
CA HIS A 263 -39.35 -11.64 5.19
C HIS A 263 -38.58 -12.11 6.44
N GLU A 264 -37.32 -11.68 6.58
CA GLU A 264 -36.49 -11.99 7.75
C GLU A 264 -37.08 -11.37 9.03
N LEU A 265 -37.64 -10.16 8.94
CA LEU A 265 -38.33 -9.52 10.07
C LEU A 265 -39.55 -10.35 10.51
N ILE A 266 -40.34 -10.83 9.55
CA ILE A 266 -41.50 -11.69 9.84
C ILE A 266 -41.04 -12.99 10.48
N ASP A 267 -40.06 -13.67 9.90
CA ASP A 267 -39.61 -14.96 10.40
C ASP A 267 -39.05 -14.86 11.82
N ARG A 268 -38.31 -13.78 12.14
CA ARG A 268 -37.87 -13.50 13.51
C ARG A 268 -39.00 -13.08 14.43
N SER A 269 -39.98 -12.31 13.95
CA SER A 269 -41.12 -11.86 14.76
C SER A 269 -41.91 -13.02 15.37
N ARG A 270 -41.98 -14.16 14.67
CA ARG A 270 -42.67 -15.38 15.12
C ARG A 270 -42.05 -16.02 16.36
N GLN A 271 -40.82 -15.63 16.71
CA GLN A 271 -40.11 -16.15 17.89
C GLN A 271 -40.48 -15.40 19.17
N TYR A 272 -41.20 -14.27 19.08
CA TYR A 272 -41.47 -13.38 20.20
C TYR A 272 -42.93 -13.40 20.63
N SER A 273 -43.17 -13.78 21.89
CA SER A 273 -44.48 -13.67 22.52
C SER A 273 -44.68 -12.32 23.20
N ALA A 274 -45.93 -11.99 23.57
CA ALA A 274 -46.24 -10.77 24.32
C ALA A 274 -45.44 -10.67 25.63
N ARG A 275 -45.18 -11.81 26.28
CA ARG A 275 -44.40 -11.87 27.52
C ARG A 275 -42.95 -11.46 27.29
N ASP A 276 -42.35 -11.91 26.20
CA ASP A 276 -40.97 -11.61 25.84
C ASP A 276 -40.81 -10.11 25.48
N LEU A 277 -41.82 -9.54 24.82
CA LEU A 277 -41.82 -8.14 24.40
C LEU A 277 -42.07 -7.13 25.53
N VAL A 278 -42.61 -7.55 26.68
CA VAL A 278 -42.79 -6.68 27.85
C VAL A 278 -41.54 -6.69 28.75
N GLN A 279 -40.69 -7.72 28.65
CA GLN A 279 -39.43 -7.85 29.38
C GLN A 279 -38.25 -7.19 28.64
N LEU A 280 -38.45 -5.99 28.10
CA LEU A 280 -37.46 -5.30 27.25
C LEU A 280 -36.11 -5.04 27.96
N SER A 281 -36.11 -4.90 29.28
CA SER A 281 -34.92 -4.59 30.10
C SER A 281 -33.99 -5.78 30.37
N SER A 282 -34.34 -7.00 29.97
CA SER A 282 -33.46 -8.18 30.03
C SER A 282 -32.91 -8.60 28.67
N LEU A 283 -33.10 -7.77 27.63
CA LEU A 283 -32.60 -8.06 26.30
C LEU A 283 -31.13 -7.65 26.21
N PRO A 284 -30.21 -8.54 25.78
CA PRO A 284 -28.83 -8.16 25.54
C PRO A 284 -28.84 -7.17 24.37
N ILE A 285 -28.72 -5.89 24.70
CA ILE A 285 -28.11 -4.94 23.78
C ILE A 285 -26.69 -5.49 23.57
N PRO A 286 -26.20 -5.67 22.33
CA PRO A 286 -24.80 -5.94 22.11
C PRO A 286 -24.03 -4.70 22.58
N GLN A 287 -23.75 -4.62 23.87
CA GLN A 287 -22.72 -3.75 24.38
C GLN A 287 -21.43 -4.26 23.77
N GLN A 288 -20.77 -3.37 23.03
CA GLN A 288 -19.38 -3.53 22.65
C GLN A 288 -18.63 -3.99 23.89
N GLN A 289 -17.92 -5.10 23.80
CA GLN A 289 -16.84 -5.38 24.75
C GLN A 289 -15.82 -4.26 24.57
N GLU A 290 -15.96 -3.18 25.33
CA GLU A 290 -14.83 -2.36 25.74
C GLU A 290 -13.99 -3.24 26.66
N GLU A 291 -13.13 -4.07 26.08
CA GLU A 291 -11.95 -4.54 26.79
C GLU A 291 -10.93 -3.39 26.77
N VAL A 292 -11.08 -2.56 27.79
CA VAL A 292 -10.04 -1.68 28.31
C VAL A 292 -8.80 -2.53 28.59
N SER A 293 -7.78 -2.40 27.74
CA SER A 293 -6.39 -2.61 28.15
C SER A 293 -5.67 -1.28 28.09
N ASN A 294 -5.42 -0.74 29.27
CA ASN A 294 -4.68 0.48 29.62
C ASN A 294 -3.46 0.77 28.73
N PRO A 295 -3.21 2.05 28.39
CA PRO A 295 -1.85 2.55 28.23
C PRO A 295 -1.26 2.82 29.62
N ALA A 296 -0.28 2.01 30.03
CA ALA A 296 0.50 2.31 31.22
C ALA A 296 1.53 3.41 30.92
N HIS A 297 1.45 4.49 31.70
CA HIS A 297 2.49 5.46 32.04
C HIS A 297 3.09 6.35 30.94
N ARG A 298 2.56 7.57 30.84
CA ARG A 298 3.39 8.78 30.82
C ARG A 298 2.93 9.70 31.96
N GLU A 299 3.70 9.71 33.04
CA GLU A 299 3.64 10.79 34.02
C GLU A 299 4.29 12.02 33.37
N ASP A 300 3.46 12.95 32.92
CA ASP A 300 3.88 14.33 32.68
C ASP A 300 3.74 15.08 34.01
N GLU A 301 4.83 15.17 34.76
CA GLU A 301 4.98 16.22 35.77
C GLU A 301 5.23 17.56 35.05
N ARG A 302 4.16 18.29 34.73
CA ARG A 302 4.21 19.74 34.52
C ARG A 302 3.43 20.42 35.63
N ASN A 303 4.15 20.82 36.67
CA ASN A 303 3.67 21.76 37.65
C ASN A 303 4.06 23.17 37.18
N GLU A 304 3.09 23.93 36.67
CA GLU A 304 3.22 25.37 36.52
C GLU A 304 3.03 26.02 37.89
N GLN A 305 4.06 26.69 38.39
CA GLN A 305 3.85 27.89 39.21
C GLN A 305 5.00 28.87 39.00
N ALA A 306 4.59 30.05 38.55
CA ALA A 306 5.37 31.24 38.28
C ALA A 306 6.24 31.68 39.46
N THR A 307 7.39 32.31 39.17
CA THR A 307 7.64 33.76 39.41
C THR A 307 9.14 34.11 39.36
N THR A 308 9.46 35.05 38.46
CA THR A 308 10.20 36.30 38.74
C THR A 308 11.71 36.26 39.06
N GLU A 309 12.44 37.14 38.33
CA GLU A 309 13.80 37.68 38.62
C GLU A 309 14.98 36.68 38.46
N GLN A 310 16.20 36.98 38.00
CA GLN A 310 16.93 38.20 37.64
C GLN A 310 18.24 37.71 36.97
N ARG A 311 18.67 38.42 35.92
CA ARG A 311 20.05 38.91 35.68
C ARG A 311 21.26 38.14 36.25
N ASP A 312 22.19 37.79 35.36
CA ASP A 312 23.64 38.11 35.33
C ASP A 312 24.40 36.97 34.62
N LEU A 313 24.94 37.21 33.41
CA LEU A 313 26.35 37.52 33.15
C LEU A 313 27.33 36.47 33.73
N VAL A 314 27.85 35.58 32.86
CA VAL A 314 29.25 35.47 32.40
C VAL A 314 29.32 34.39 31.31
#